data_AF-A0A411EA18-F1
#
_entry.id   AF-A0A411EA18-F1
#
_cell.length_a   1.000
_cell.length_b   1.000
_cell.length_c   1.000
_cell.angle_alpha   90.00
_cell.angle_beta   90.00
_cell.angle_gamma   90.00
#
_symmetry.space_group_name_H-M   'P 1'
#
loop_
_entity.id
_entity.type
_entity.pdbx_description
1 polymer ?
#
loop_
_entity_poly.entity_id
_entity_poly.type
_entity_poly.pdbx_seq_one_letter_code
_entity_poly.pdbx_strand_id
1 'polypeptide(L)'
;MASKSLAAYKRAEKKVKDIKGFYRHLTIYLIVNAIIVIEGLEGINFLELNTSDIDPSFVEWLVWNVFSVPLLWGIVLLIHGLQVYSFHIPILKKWEAEQIRKMMEKEETKNNKPLI
;
A
#
# COMPACT_ATOMS: atom_id res chain seq x y z
N MET A 1 -7.48 26.93 -26.98
CA MET A 1 -7.28 27.31 -25.56
C MET A 1 -8.28 26.62 -24.61
N ALA A 2 -9.58 26.56 -24.94
CA ALA A 2 -10.60 25.92 -24.08
C ALA A 2 -10.39 24.40 -23.79
N SER A 3 -9.75 23.64 -24.69
CA SER A 3 -9.49 22.21 -24.46
C SER A 3 -8.41 21.93 -23.40
N LYS A 4 -7.40 22.82 -23.26
CA LYS A 4 -6.35 22.68 -22.24
C LYS A 4 -6.87 22.96 -20.83
N SER A 5 -7.77 23.93 -20.65
CA SER A 5 -8.36 24.25 -19.33
C SER A 5 -9.30 23.15 -18.84
N LEU A 6 -10.11 22.56 -19.72
CA LEU A 6 -10.97 21.41 -19.37
C LEU A 6 -10.15 20.18 -18.96
N ALA A 7 -9.06 19.89 -19.68
CA ALA A 7 -8.18 18.77 -19.34
C ALA A 7 -7.40 18.99 -18.03
N ALA A 8 -7.03 20.23 -17.72
CA ALA A 8 -6.43 20.57 -16.42
C ALA A 8 -7.44 20.44 -15.28
N TYR A 9 -8.66 20.93 -15.49
CA TYR A 9 -9.76 20.81 -14.53
C TYR A 9 -10.09 19.34 -14.20
N LYS A 10 -10.29 18.50 -15.22
CA LYS A 10 -10.56 17.06 -15.02
C LYS A 10 -9.44 16.34 -14.27
N ARG A 11 -8.17 16.71 -14.51
CA ARG A 11 -7.03 16.17 -13.78
C ARG A 11 -7.04 16.58 -12.30
N ALA A 12 -7.33 17.85 -12.02
CA ALA A 12 -7.46 18.35 -10.65
C ALA A 12 -8.64 17.69 -9.92
N GLU A 13 -9.79 17.56 -10.57
CA GLU A 13 -10.97 16.88 -10.04
C GLU A 13 -10.69 15.41 -9.68
N LYS A 14 -10.06 14.66 -10.60
CA LYS A 14 -9.64 13.27 -10.34
C LYS A 14 -8.69 13.20 -9.14
N LYS A 15 -7.70 14.09 -9.06
CA LYS A 15 -6.74 14.13 -7.96
C LYS A 15 -7.43 14.35 -6.60
N VAL A 16 -8.38 15.28 -6.54
CA VAL A 16 -9.17 15.53 -5.31
C VAL A 16 -9.98 14.29 -4.94
N LYS A 17 -10.61 13.62 -5.91
CA LYS A 17 -11.36 12.38 -5.67
C LYS A 17 -10.46 11.26 -5.14
N ASP A 18 -9.28 11.08 -5.71
CA ASP A 18 -8.30 10.07 -5.29
C ASP A 18 -7.82 10.34 -3.86
N ILE A 19 -7.48 11.60 -3.53
CA ILE A 19 -7.08 12.01 -2.17
C ILE A 19 -8.19 11.77 -1.15
N LYS A 20 -9.44 12.15 -1.46
CA LYS A 20 -10.60 11.88 -0.58
C LYS A 20 -10.79 10.37 -0.37
N GLY A 21 -10.62 9.57 -1.41
CA GLY A 21 -10.66 8.10 -1.32
C GLY A 21 -9.58 7.54 -0.40
N PHE A 22 -8.35 8.06 -0.51
CA PHE A 22 -7.25 7.68 0.37
C PHE A 22 -7.53 8.00 1.83
N TYR A 23 -8.04 9.20 2.15
CA TYR A 23 -8.37 9.56 3.54
C TYR A 23 -9.43 8.63 4.14
N ARG A 24 -10.44 8.22 3.36
CA ARG A 24 -11.41 7.22 3.84
C ARG A 24 -10.73 5.91 4.20
N HIS A 25 -9.81 5.43 3.35
CA HIS A 25 -9.06 4.19 3.61
C HIS A 25 -8.16 4.35 4.84
N LEU A 26 -7.42 5.45 4.94
CA LEU A 26 -6.56 5.78 6.08
C LEU A 26 -7.37 5.85 7.38
N THR A 27 -8.53 6.51 7.39
CA THR A 27 -9.40 6.59 8.57
C THR A 27 -9.86 5.21 9.02
N ILE A 28 -10.34 4.37 8.10
CA ILE A 28 -10.77 3.00 8.43
C ILE A 28 -9.58 2.19 8.96
N TYR A 29 -8.42 2.29 8.31
CA TYR A 29 -7.19 1.65 8.76
C TYR A 29 -6.84 2.06 10.19
N LEU A 30 -6.84 3.35 10.53
CA LEU A 30 -6.51 3.81 11.87
C LEU A 30 -7.49 3.31 12.92
N ILE A 31 -8.80 3.34 12.63
CA ILE A 31 -9.84 2.90 13.57
C ILE A 31 -9.72 1.39 13.83
N VAL A 32 -9.65 0.58 12.77
CA VAL A 32 -9.58 -0.88 12.90
C VAL A 32 -8.31 -1.32 13.61
N ASN A 33 -7.15 -0.74 13.25
CA ASN A 33 -5.89 -1.10 13.89
C ASN A 33 -5.80 -0.61 15.33
N ALA A 34 -6.39 0.54 15.67
CA ALA A 34 -6.48 0.97 17.06
C ALA A 34 -7.28 -0.04 17.90
N ILE A 35 -8.41 -0.52 17.40
CA ILE A 35 -9.22 -1.54 18.08
C ILE A 35 -8.42 -2.84 18.24
N ILE A 36 -7.77 -3.34 17.18
CA ILE A 36 -6.96 -4.57 17.25
C ILE A 36 -5.85 -4.47 18.30
N VAL A 37 -5.16 -3.34 18.37
CA VAL A 37 -4.06 -3.14 19.33
C VAL A 37 -4.60 -3.00 20.75
N ILE A 38 -5.66 -2.23 20.96
CA ILE A 38 -6.24 -2.03 22.30
C ILE A 38 -6.80 -3.36 22.83
N GLU A 39 -7.73 -3.97 22.10
CA GLU A 39 -8.36 -5.24 22.49
C GLU A 39 -7.34 -6.38 22.57
N GLY A 40 -6.34 -6.39 21.69
CA GLY A 40 -5.25 -7.36 21.72
C GLY A 40 -4.42 -7.26 22.98
N LEU A 41 -3.99 -6.05 23.36
CA LEU A 41 -3.20 -5.82 24.57
C LEU A 41 -4.01 -6.08 25.85
N GLU A 42 -5.26 -5.62 25.90
CA GLU A 42 -6.15 -5.88 27.04
C GLU A 42 -6.43 -7.38 27.19
N GLY A 43 -6.68 -8.07 26.07
CA GLY A 43 -6.88 -9.52 26.04
C GLY A 43 -5.66 -10.30 26.51
N ILE A 44 -4.46 -9.93 26.06
CA ILE A 44 -3.19 -10.54 26.51
C ILE A 44 -3.01 -10.34 28.01
N ASN A 45 -3.17 -9.12 28.50
CA ASN A 45 -3.00 -8.80 29.92
C ASN A 45 -4.04 -9.53 30.79
N PHE A 46 -5.29 -9.61 30.33
CA PHE A 46 -6.33 -10.38 31.01
C PHE A 46 -5.96 -11.87 31.11
N LEU A 47 -5.48 -12.46 30.02
CA LEU A 47 -5.06 -13.86 29.96
C LEU A 47 -3.89 -14.14 30.91
N GLU A 48 -2.86 -13.29 30.90
CA GLU A 48 -1.69 -13.44 31.79
C GLU A 48 -2.04 -13.31 33.27
N LEU A 49 -2.99 -12.43 33.63
CA LEU A 49 -3.36 -12.20 35.03
C LEU A 49 -4.36 -13.22 35.59
N ASN A 50 -5.19 -13.83 34.75
CA ASN A 50 -6.31 -14.67 35.19
C ASN A 50 -6.14 -16.17 34.89
N THR A 51 -5.03 -16.56 34.25
CA THR A 51 -4.83 -17.95 33.81
C THR A 51 -3.43 -18.42 34.16
N SER A 52 -3.34 -19.34 35.12
CA SER A 52 -2.08 -19.82 35.69
C SER A 52 -1.26 -20.71 34.74
N ASP A 53 -1.92 -21.39 33.79
CA ASP A 53 -1.32 -22.45 32.96
C ASP A 53 -1.35 -22.12 31.45
N ILE A 54 -1.28 -20.84 31.09
CA ILE A 54 -1.22 -20.44 29.68
C ILE A 54 0.15 -20.76 29.08
N ASP A 55 0.15 -21.37 27.89
CA ASP A 55 1.35 -21.63 27.11
C ASP A 55 2.01 -20.30 26.68
N PRO A 56 3.27 -20.03 27.08
CA PRO A 56 3.99 -18.83 26.66
C PRO A 56 4.08 -18.69 25.13
N SER A 57 4.15 -19.80 24.40
CA SER A 57 4.21 -19.82 22.94
C SER A 57 2.94 -19.27 22.31
N PHE A 58 1.79 -19.50 22.96
CA PHE A 58 0.50 -18.97 22.51
C PHE A 58 0.42 -17.46 22.72
N VAL A 59 0.90 -16.95 23.85
CA VAL A 59 0.93 -15.51 24.14
C VAL A 59 1.86 -14.79 23.16
N GLU A 60 3.05 -15.32 22.92
CA GLU A 60 4.00 -14.76 21.95
C GLU A 60 3.40 -14.73 20.55
N TRP A 61 2.72 -15.81 20.13
CA TRP A 61 2.00 -15.83 18.86
C TRP A 61 0.92 -14.74 18.80
N LEU A 62 0.16 -14.54 19.87
CA LEU A 62 -0.90 -13.52 19.93
C LEU A 62 -0.31 -12.10 19.80
N VAL A 63 0.74 -11.80 20.58
CA VAL A 63 1.49 -10.54 20.50
C VAL A 63 1.98 -10.31 19.07
N TRP A 64 2.58 -11.33 18.46
CA TRP A 64 3.11 -11.23 17.10
C TRP A 64 2.01 -10.89 16.09
N ASN A 65 0.82 -11.48 16.20
CA ASN A 65 -0.32 -11.18 15.33
C ASN A 65 -0.86 -9.77 15.53
N VAL A 66 -0.98 -9.31 16.79
CA VAL A 66 -1.48 -7.96 17.13
C VAL A 66 -0.64 -6.87 16.47
N PHE A 67 0.68 -7.05 16.37
CA PHE A 67 1.57 -6.06 15.76
C PHE A 67 1.85 -6.27 14.27
N SER A 68 1.99 -7.52 13.82
CA SER A 68 2.34 -7.83 12.42
C SER A 68 1.21 -7.51 11.45
N VAL A 69 -0.05 -7.75 11.81
CA VAL A 69 -1.20 -7.49 10.95
C VAL A 69 -1.32 -6.00 10.61
N PRO A 70 -1.31 -5.06 11.59
CA PRO A 70 -1.25 -3.63 11.30
C PRO A 70 -0.02 -3.23 10.48
N LEU A 71 1.16 -3.78 10.79
CA LEU A 71 2.40 -3.45 10.08
C LEU A 71 2.32 -3.77 8.58
N LEU A 72 1.86 -4.98 8.23
CA LEU A 72 1.73 -5.40 6.83
C LEU A 72 0.69 -4.57 6.07
N TRP A 73 -0.45 -4.30 6.70
CA TRP A 73 -1.48 -3.43 6.11
C TRP A 73 -1.00 -1.98 5.98
N GLY A 74 -0.17 -1.52 6.92
CA GLY A 74 0.47 -0.22 6.88
C GLY A 74 1.38 -0.05 5.67
N ILE A 75 2.11 -1.10 5.27
CA ILE A 75 2.91 -1.10 4.03
C ILE A 75 2.02 -0.91 2.80
N VAL A 76 0.90 -1.64 2.72
CA VAL A 76 -0.06 -1.51 1.60
C VAL A 76 -0.64 -0.09 1.56
N LEU A 77 -1.00 0.46 2.72
CA LEU A 77 -1.52 1.82 2.84
C LEU A 77 -0.48 2.87 2.42
N LEU A 78 0.79 2.68 2.81
CA LEU A 78 1.89 3.55 2.39
C LEU A 78 2.07 3.54 0.87
N ILE A 79 2.06 2.37 0.24
CA ILE A 79 2.12 2.26 -1.23
C ILE A 79 0.94 2.96 -1.88
N HIS A 80 -0.27 2.77 -1.35
CA HIS A 80 -1.47 3.45 -1.85
C HIS A 80 -1.37 4.98 -1.72
N GLY A 81 -0.83 5.47 -0.60
CA GLY A 81 -0.56 6.90 -0.39
C GLY A 81 0.44 7.44 -1.40
N LEU A 82 1.57 6.77 -1.62
CA LEU A 82 2.57 7.17 -2.62
C LEU A 82 1.95 7.27 -4.03
N GLN A 83 1.08 6.32 -4.39
CA GLN A 83 0.35 6.34 -5.65
C GLN A 83 -0.62 7.53 -5.75
N VAL A 84 -1.45 7.75 -4.72
CA VAL A 84 -2.48 8.81 -4.69
C VAL A 84 -1.86 10.19 -4.70
N TYR A 85 -0.76 10.41 -3.97
CA TYR A 85 -0.03 11.67 -4.00
C TYR A 85 0.87 11.81 -5.22
N SER A 86 0.92 10.78 -6.09
CA SER A 86 1.75 10.76 -7.30
C SER A 86 3.20 11.09 -6.98
N PHE A 87 3.68 10.53 -5.87
CA PHE A 87 5.07 10.69 -5.48
C PHE A 87 5.92 10.05 -6.58
N HIS A 88 6.65 10.88 -7.31
CA HIS A 88 7.52 10.41 -8.37
C HIS A 88 8.76 9.79 -7.74
N ILE A 89 8.68 8.51 -7.40
CA ILE A 89 9.82 7.75 -6.88
C ILE A 89 10.85 7.65 -8.02
N PRO A 90 12.01 8.32 -7.92
CA PRO A 90 12.96 8.40 -9.04
C PRO A 90 13.49 7.02 -9.46
N ILE A 91 13.63 6.12 -8.47
CA ILE A 91 14.07 4.73 -8.66
C ILE A 91 13.05 3.96 -9.50
N LEU A 92 11.75 4.12 -9.21
CA LEU A 92 10.69 3.43 -9.94
C LEU A 92 10.58 3.95 -11.37
N LYS A 93 10.69 5.27 -11.57
CA LYS A 93 10.73 5.87 -12.92
C LYS A 93 11.92 5.40 -13.75
N LYS A 94 13.10 5.31 -13.14
CA LYS A 94 14.29 4.79 -13.82
C LYS A 94 14.12 3.32 -14.19
N TRP A 95 13.55 2.52 -13.31
CA TRP A 95 13.23 1.12 -13.58
C TRP A 95 12.19 0.98 -14.71
N GLU A 96 11.11 1.77 -14.67
CA GLU A 96 10.05 1.77 -15.68
C GLU A 96 10.58 2.16 -17.06
N ALA A 97 11.39 3.22 -17.14
CA ALA A 97 12.04 3.65 -18.37
C ALA A 97 12.95 2.56 -18.96
N GLU A 98 13.70 1.85 -18.11
CA GLU A 98 14.57 0.75 -18.53
C GLU A 98 13.77 -0.46 -19.04
N GLN A 99 12.62 -0.78 -18.43
CA GLN A 99 11.75 -1.86 -18.93
C GLN A 99 11.12 -1.50 -20.27
N ILE A 100 10.66 -0.26 -20.44
CA ILE A 100 10.13 0.22 -21.73
C ILE A 100 11.20 0.12 -22.81
N ARG A 101 12.44 0.55 -22.52
CA ARG A 101 13.59 0.40 -23.45
C ARG A 101 13.80 -1.06 -23.85
N LYS A 102 13.83 -1.98 -22.88
CA LYS A 102 13.98 -3.42 -23.16
C LYS A 102 12.85 -4.01 -23.98
N MET A 103 11.61 -3.53 -23.80
CA MET A 103 10.48 -3.97 -24.61
C MET A 103 10.60 -3.48 -26.05
N MET A 104 10.97 -2.21 -26.28
CA MET A 104 11.19 -1.67 -27.62
C MET A 104 12.31 -2.42 -28.35
N GLU A 105 13.44 -2.67 -27.70
CA GLU A 105 14.57 -3.43 -28.28
C GLU A 105 14.17 -4.87 -28.66
N LYS A 106 13.30 -5.51 -27.87
CA LYS A 106 12.75 -6.84 -28.18
C LYS A 106 11.81 -6.81 -29.39
N GLU A 107 11.01 -5.76 -29.55
CA GLU A 107 10.13 -5.60 -30.72
C GLU A 107 10.92 -5.29 -31.99
N GLU A 108 11.94 -4.42 -31.91
CA GLU A 108 12.83 -4.12 -33.03
C GLU A 108 13.61 -5.36 -33.49
N THR A 109 14.16 -6.13 -32.57
CA THR A 109 14.87 -7.39 -32.89
C THR A 109 13.94 -8.47 -33.44
N LYS A 110 12.67 -8.51 -33.03
CA LYS A 110 11.66 -9.43 -33.58
C LYS A 110 11.24 -9.03 -34.99
N ASN A 111 11.07 -7.73 -35.27
CA ASN A 111 10.72 -7.22 -36.59
C ASN A 111 11.89 -7.28 -37.59
N ASN A 112 13.14 -7.24 -37.10
CA ASN A 112 14.33 -7.31 -37.95
C ASN A 112 14.89 -8.74 -38.15
N LYS A 113 14.16 -9.78 -37.70
CA LYS A 113 14.49 -11.16 -38.05
C LYS A 113 13.98 -11.47 -39.46
N PRO A 114 14.85 -11.89 -40.41
CA PRO A 114 14.39 -12.33 -41.72
C PRO A 114 13.46 -13.54 -41.55
N LEU A 115 12.27 -13.45 -42.15
CA LEU A 115 11.31 -14.55 -42.23
C LEU A 115 11.96 -15.65 -43.06
N ILE A 116 12.40 -16.72 -42.39
CA ILE A 116 12.87 -17.97 -43.01
C ILE A 116 11.67 -18.87 -43.28
#